data_AF-A0A6M1Z8H6-F1
#
_entry.id   AF-A0A6M1Z8H6-F1
#
_cell.length_a   1.000
_cell.length_b   1.000
_cell.length_c   1.000
_cell.angle_alpha   90.00
_cell.angle_beta   90.00
_cell.angle_gamma   90.00
#
_symmetry.space_group_name_H-M   'P 1'
#
loop_
_entity.id
_entity.type
_entity.pdbx_description
1 polymer ?
#
loop_
_entity_poly.entity_id
_entity_poly.type
_entity_poly.pdbx_seq_one_letter_code
_entity_poly.pdbx_strand_id
1 'polypeptide(L)'
;VEILKQTKLLEKNLFILPTVVTLGPFLGLLGTVWGILITFNSLQTQSLLNNNTSILSGLSMALSTTVVGLMVAIPALIAYNYLKNWIKNFRSDMLHFSHGLITTLEMQYRSVDVK
;
A
#
# COMPACT_ATOMS: atom_id res chain seq x y z
N VAL A 1 28.24 -4.90 1.20
CA VAL A 1 27.34 -5.90 0.57
C VAL A 1 26.33 -6.47 1.57
N GLU A 2 26.72 -6.72 2.82
CA GLU A 2 25.87 -7.35 3.84
C GLU A 2 24.65 -6.50 4.27
N ILE A 3 24.83 -5.18 4.37
CA ILE A 3 23.74 -4.21 4.66
C ILE A 3 22.59 -4.32 3.64
N LEU A 4 22.92 -4.42 2.35
CA LEU A 4 21.94 -4.55 1.26
C LEU A 4 21.15 -5.85 1.35
N LYS A 5 21.78 -6.92 1.86
CA LYS A 5 21.15 -8.22 2.04
C LYS A 5 20.13 -8.17 3.18
N GLN A 6 20.46 -7.49 4.28
CA GLN A 6 19.55 -7.31 5.42
C GLN A 6 18.37 -6.37 5.09
N THR A 7 18.62 -5.27 4.38
CA THR A 7 17.54 -4.35 3.96
C THR A 7 16.55 -5.05 3.03
N LYS A 8 17.04 -5.92 2.15
CA LYS A 8 16.18 -6.72 1.25
C LYS A 8 15.26 -7.69 2.01
N LEU A 9 15.72 -8.24 3.14
CA LEU A 9 14.87 -9.09 3.99
C LEU A 9 13.77 -8.28 4.69
N LEU A 10 14.09 -7.07 5.15
CA LEU A 10 13.14 -6.14 5.77
C LEU A 10 12.09 -5.64 4.75
N GLU A 11 12.52 -5.39 3.50
CA GLU A 11 11.64 -4.96 2.42
C GLU A 11 10.78 -6.11 1.82
N LYS A 12 11.12 -7.38 2.09
CA LYS A 12 10.48 -8.55 1.47
C LYS A 12 8.96 -8.58 1.62
N ASN A 13 8.43 -8.13 2.75
CA ASN A 13 6.98 -8.15 3.01
C ASN A 13 6.31 -6.78 2.75
N LEU A 14 7.11 -5.74 2.46
CA LEU A 14 6.61 -4.39 2.29
C LEU A 14 5.82 -4.23 0.98
N PHE A 15 5.96 -5.14 0.01
CA PHE A 15 5.23 -5.06 -1.27
C PHE A 15 3.72 -5.27 -1.15
N ILE A 16 3.25 -5.93 -0.08
CA ILE A 16 1.84 -6.30 0.07
C ILE A 16 0.97 -5.04 0.25
N LEU A 17 1.41 -4.10 1.09
CA LEU A 17 0.68 -2.86 1.36
C LEU A 17 0.45 -2.00 0.11
N PRO A 18 1.46 -1.65 -0.70
CA PRO A 18 1.25 -0.84 -1.90
C PRO A 18 0.40 -1.59 -2.94
N THR A 19 0.47 -2.92 -3.00
CA THR A 19 -0.46 -3.71 -3.82
C THR A 19 -1.91 -3.57 -3.34
N VAL A 20 -2.17 -3.55 -2.02
CA VAL A 20 -3.51 -3.31 -1.48
C VAL A 20 -3.97 -1.88 -1.74
N VAL A 21 -3.07 -0.89 -1.67
CA VAL A 21 -3.38 0.51 -1.97
C VAL A 21 -3.83 0.68 -3.42
N THR A 22 -3.18 0.00 -4.37
CA THR A 22 -3.55 0.10 -5.78
C THR A 22 -4.77 -0.75 -6.11
N LEU A 23 -4.90 -1.95 -5.53
CA LEU A 23 -6.02 -2.86 -5.80
C LEU A 23 -7.32 -2.47 -5.07
N GLY A 24 -7.25 -1.85 -3.88
CA GLY A 24 -8.42 -1.49 -3.08
C GLY A 24 -9.46 -0.66 -3.84
N PRO A 25 -9.06 0.46 -4.49
CA PRO A 25 -9.97 1.27 -5.30
C PRO A 25 -10.50 0.51 -6.52
N PHE A 26 -9.68 -0.33 -7.16
CA PHE A 26 -10.12 -1.14 -8.31
C PHE A 26 -11.16 -2.19 -7.92
N LEU A 27 -11.05 -2.79 -6.74
CA LEU A 27 -12.08 -3.68 -6.21
C LEU A 27 -13.39 -2.93 -5.93
N GLY A 28 -13.31 -1.70 -5.41
CA GLY A 28 -14.49 -0.84 -5.21
C GLY A 28 -15.19 -0.47 -6.53
N LEU A 29 -14.41 -0.15 -7.56
CA LEU A 29 -14.90 0.13 -8.92
C LEU A 29 -15.46 -1.11 -9.62
N LEU A 30 -14.86 -2.29 -9.41
CA LEU A 30 -15.45 -3.54 -9.89
C LEU A 30 -16.83 -3.76 -9.26
N GLY A 31 -16.97 -3.47 -7.96
CA GLY A 31 -18.24 -3.53 -7.25
C GLY A 31 -19.30 -2.58 -7.80
N THR A 32 -18.93 -1.35 -8.19
CA THR A 32 -19.90 -0.42 -8.79
C THR A 32 -20.42 -0.93 -10.12
N VAL A 33 -19.53 -1.40 -11.00
CA VAL A 33 -19.88 -1.93 -12.31
C VAL A 33 -20.79 -3.14 -12.16
N TRP A 34 -20.47 -4.05 -11.22
CA TRP A 34 -21.29 -5.22 -10.96
C TRP A 34 -22.68 -4.86 -10.42
N GLY A 35 -22.77 -3.93 -9.46
CA GLY A 35 -24.04 -3.46 -8.88
C GLY A 35 -24.93 -2.75 -9.91
N ILE A 36 -24.33 -1.93 -10.77
CA ILE A 36 -25.02 -1.28 -11.89
C ILE A 36 -25.58 -2.34 -12.86
N LEU A 37 -24.78 -3.38 -13.19
CA LEU A 37 -25.20 -4.46 -14.08
C LEU A 37 -26.41 -5.23 -13.53
N ILE A 38 -26.42 -5.58 -12.25
CA ILE A 38 -27.57 -6.23 -11.59
C ILE A 38 -28.79 -5.31 -11.64
N THR A 39 -28.61 -4.02 -11.37
CA THR A 39 -29.70 -3.03 -11.39
C THR A 39 -30.33 -2.95 -12.80
N PHE A 40 -29.53 -2.90 -13.86
CA PHE A 40 -30.02 -2.92 -15.23
C PHE A 40 -30.70 -4.24 -15.62
N ASN A 41 -30.22 -5.38 -15.15
CA ASN A 41 -30.88 -6.66 -15.39
C ASN A 41 -32.26 -6.74 -14.71
N SER A 42 -32.38 -6.21 -13.49
CA SER A 42 -33.66 -6.12 -12.78
C SER A 42 -34.67 -5.19 -13.49
N LEU A 43 -34.18 -4.17 -14.17
CA LEU A 43 -35.00 -3.26 -14.98
C LEU A 43 -35.54 -3.91 -16.25
N GLN A 44 -34.77 -4.80 -16.87
CA GLN A 44 -35.21 -5.50 -18.08
C GLN A 44 -36.29 -6.56 -17.77
N THR A 45 -36.28 -7.11 -16.56
CA THR A 45 -37.17 -8.20 -16.14
C THR A 45 -38.48 -7.71 -15.49
N GLN A 46 -38.52 -6.47 -14.99
CA GLN A 46 -39.68 -5.88 -14.33
C GLN A 46 -40.28 -4.75 -15.19
N SER A 47 -41.59 -4.82 -15.46
CA SER A 47 -42.28 -3.78 -16.23
C SER A 47 -42.10 -2.41 -15.59
N LEU A 48 -41.71 -1.43 -16.42
CA LEU A 48 -41.14 -0.11 -16.11
C LEU A 48 -42.02 0.85 -15.28
N LEU A 49 -43.18 0.42 -14.79
CA LEU A 49 -44.23 1.36 -14.35
C LEU A 49 -44.21 1.72 -12.85
N ASN A 50 -43.44 1.06 -11.98
CA ASN A 50 -43.52 1.33 -10.52
C ASN A 50 -42.20 1.33 -9.70
N ASN A 51 -41.03 1.00 -10.26
CA ASN A 51 -39.86 0.63 -9.43
C ASN A 51 -38.69 1.63 -9.39
N ASN A 52 -38.97 2.94 -9.41
CA ASN A 52 -37.94 3.99 -9.29
C ASN A 52 -37.10 3.88 -8.00
N THR A 53 -37.72 3.44 -6.90
CA THR A 53 -37.06 3.23 -5.60
C THR A 53 -36.06 2.07 -5.64
N SER A 54 -36.40 0.97 -6.32
CA SER A 54 -35.51 -0.20 -6.45
C SER A 54 -34.24 0.16 -7.24
N ILE A 55 -34.37 0.94 -8.31
CA ILE A 55 -33.23 1.40 -9.12
C ILE A 55 -32.31 2.29 -8.30
N LEU A 56 -32.87 3.28 -7.60
CA LEU A 56 -32.11 4.18 -6.74
C LEU A 56 -31.36 3.41 -5.65
N SER A 57 -31.98 2.38 -5.08
CA SER A 57 -31.33 1.54 -4.06
C SER A 57 -30.17 0.71 -4.63
N GLY A 58 -30.30 0.15 -5.84
CA GLY A 58 -29.23 -0.61 -6.50
C GLY A 58 -28.02 0.25 -6.85
N LEU A 59 -28.26 1.48 -7.33
CA LEU A 59 -27.22 2.46 -7.59
C LEU A 59 -26.54 2.95 -6.32
N SER A 60 -27.29 3.17 -5.24
CA SER A 60 -26.74 3.54 -3.93
C SER A 60 -25.81 2.46 -3.38
N MET A 61 -26.20 1.19 -3.48
CA MET A 61 -25.33 0.07 -3.08
C MET A 61 -24.06 0.01 -3.93
N ALA A 62 -24.17 0.21 -5.25
CA ALA A 62 -23.01 0.30 -6.13
C ALA A 62 -22.04 1.41 -5.69
N LEU A 63 -22.52 2.60 -5.36
CA LEU A 63 -21.66 3.69 -4.86
C LEU A 63 -21.01 3.36 -3.50
N SER A 64 -21.74 2.69 -2.61
CA SER A 64 -21.22 2.29 -1.30
C SER A 64 -20.01 1.34 -1.42
N THR A 65 -19.92 0.49 -2.44
CA THR A 65 -18.75 -0.39 -2.61
C THR A 65 -17.46 0.38 -2.89
N THR A 66 -17.55 1.52 -3.58
CA THR A 66 -16.39 2.40 -3.80
C THR A 66 -15.92 3.03 -2.50
N VAL A 67 -16.86 3.50 -1.67
CA VAL A 67 -16.55 4.07 -0.37
C VAL A 67 -15.79 3.05 0.50
N VAL A 68 -16.24 1.79 0.49
CA VAL A 68 -15.55 0.69 1.20
C VAL A 68 -14.15 0.45 0.63
N GLY A 69 -13.99 0.41 -0.70
CA GLY A 69 -12.68 0.24 -1.34
C GLY A 69 -11.68 1.36 -0.99
N LEU A 70 -12.16 2.61 -0.90
CA LEU A 70 -11.35 3.75 -0.46
C LEU A 70 -11.04 3.71 1.03
N MET A 71 -12.00 3.29 1.87
CA MET A 71 -11.80 3.12 3.31
C MET A 71 -10.72 2.09 3.65
N VAL A 72 -10.49 1.09 2.78
CA VAL A 72 -9.39 0.13 2.94
C VAL A 72 -8.07 0.68 2.35
N ALA A 73 -8.12 1.37 1.22
CA ALA A 73 -6.93 1.87 0.54
C ALA A 73 -6.20 2.99 1.31
N ILE A 74 -6.94 3.90 1.96
CA ILE A 74 -6.35 5.04 2.66
C ILE A 74 -5.49 4.60 3.87
N PRO A 75 -5.98 3.76 4.80
CA PRO A 75 -5.15 3.26 5.90
C PRO A 75 -3.95 2.44 5.42
N ALA A 76 -4.11 1.64 4.35
CA ALA A 76 -3.02 0.86 3.77
C ALA A 76 -1.88 1.77 3.24
N LEU A 77 -2.23 2.92 2.66
CA LEU A 77 -1.25 3.90 2.17
C LEU A 77 -0.47 4.55 3.31
N ILE A 78 -1.16 4.92 4.38
CA ILE A 78 -0.53 5.51 5.58
C ILE A 78 0.45 4.51 6.19
N ALA A 79 0.01 3.26 6.37
CA ALA A 79 0.86 2.19 6.90
C ALA A 79 2.08 1.91 6.01
N TYR A 80 1.92 1.94 4.68
CA TYR A 80 3.03 1.74 3.75
C TYR A 80 4.09 2.83 3.90
N ASN A 81 3.67 4.09 3.91
CA ASN A 81 4.57 5.22 4.03
C ASN A 81 5.30 5.22 5.38
N TYR A 82 4.58 4.89 6.47
CA TYR A 82 5.18 4.77 7.80
C TYR A 82 6.26 3.68 7.85
N LEU A 83 5.93 2.45 7.41
CA LEU A 83 6.84 1.31 7.49
C LEU A 83 8.04 1.49 6.55
N LYS A 84 7.83 2.07 5.37
CA LYS A 84 8.91 2.42 4.44
C LYS A 84 9.87 3.45 5.03
N ASN A 85 9.36 4.47 5.72
CA ASN A 85 10.21 5.47 6.36
C ASN A 85 11.01 4.86 7.52
N TRP A 86 10.38 3.98 8.30
CA TRP A 86 11.06 3.25 9.37
C TRP A 86 12.23 2.39 8.85
N ILE A 87 12.03 1.62 7.78
CA ILE A 87 13.10 0.83 7.14
C ILE A 87 14.21 1.74 6.60
N LYS A 88 13.86 2.88 6.02
CA LYS A 88 14.85 3.85 5.51
C LYS A 88 15.73 4.40 6.63
N ASN A 89 15.14 4.75 7.77
CA ASN A 89 15.88 5.24 8.93
C ASN A 89 16.81 4.15 9.48
N PHE A 90 16.28 2.94 9.69
CA PHE A 90 17.08 1.79 10.14
C PHE A 90 18.29 1.51 9.23
N ARG A 91 18.09 1.60 7.91
CA ARG A 91 19.18 1.47 6.92
C ARG A 91 20.21 2.60 7.07
N SER A 92 19.76 3.82 7.32
CA SER A 92 20.64 4.98 7.53
C SER A 92 21.51 4.77 8.77
N ASP A 93 20.93 4.30 9.87
CA ASP A 93 21.65 4.05 11.12
C ASP A 93 22.74 2.98 10.94
N MET A 94 22.43 1.88 10.22
CA MET A 94 23.42 0.86 9.85
C MET A 94 24.56 1.41 9.01
N LEU A 95 24.25 2.30 8.06
CA LEU A 95 25.27 2.95 7.22
C LEU A 95 26.17 3.87 8.04
N HIS A 96 25.59 4.66 8.95
CA HIS A 96 26.35 5.52 9.86
C HIS A 96 27.28 4.71 10.77
N PHE A 97 26.79 3.61 11.34
CA PHE A 97 27.62 2.71 12.15
C PHE A 97 28.78 2.12 11.34
N SER A 98 28.51 1.65 10.12
CA SER A 98 29.56 1.11 9.23
C SER A 98 30.61 2.16 8.88
N HIS A 99 30.22 3.39 8.55
CA HIS A 99 31.17 4.46 8.28
C HIS A 99 31.99 4.81 9.53
N GLY A 100 31.37 4.91 10.69
CA GLY A 100 32.07 5.17 11.96
C GLY A 100 33.13 4.11 12.28
N LEU A 101 32.83 2.83 12.02
CA LEU A 101 33.80 1.74 12.17
C LEU A 101 34.98 1.89 11.20
N ILE A 102 34.71 2.15 9.92
CA ILE A 102 35.77 2.33 8.91
C ILE A 102 36.67 3.51 9.27
N THR A 103 36.08 4.66 9.62
CA THR A 103 36.86 5.84 10.03
C THR A 103 37.72 5.57 11.26
N THR A 104 37.22 4.80 12.23
CA THR A 104 38.01 4.43 13.42
C THR A 104 39.17 3.51 13.06
N LEU A 105 38.94 2.54 12.18
CA LEU A 105 39.99 1.64 11.70
C LEU A 105 41.05 2.38 10.86
N GLU A 106 40.65 3.32 10.01
CA GLU A 106 41.58 4.15 9.24
C GLU A 106 42.45 5.02 10.14
N MET A 107 41.88 5.62 11.19
CA MET A 107 42.64 6.39 12.17
C MET A 107 43.66 5.51 12.93
N GLN A 108 43.27 4.28 13.26
CA GLN A 108 44.16 3.34 13.94
C GLN A 108 45.28 2.85 13.02
N TYR A 109 44.98 2.53 11.75
CA TYR A 109 45.98 2.12 10.76
C TYR A 109 46.97 3.25 10.46
N ARG A 110 46.49 4.49 10.30
CA ARG A 110 47.34 5.68 10.08
C ARG A 110 48.25 6.00 11.27
N SER A 111 47.91 5.56 12.48
CA SER A 111 48.76 5.74 13.67
C SER A 111 49.88 4.69 13.79
N VAL A 112 49.77 3.56 13.08
CA VAL A 112 50.75 2.46 13.10
C VAL A 112 51.87 2.66 12.08
N ASP A 113 51.60 3.29 10.93
CA ASP A 113 52.64 3.66 9.93
C ASP A 113 53.57 4.80 10.38
N VAL A 114 53.30 5.45 11.53
CA VAL A 114 54.08 6.60 12.05
C VAL A 114 55.04 6.18 13.19
N LYS A 115 55.24 4.87 13.42
CA LYS A 115 56.27 4.33 14.32
C LYS A 115 57.19 3.38 13.57
#